data_AF-A0A022Q954-F1
#
_entry.id   AF-A0A022Q954-F1
#
_cell.length_a   1.000
_cell.length_b   1.000
_cell.length_c   1.000
_cell.angle_alpha   90.00
_cell.angle_beta   90.00
_cell.angle_gamma   90.00
#
_symmetry.space_group_name_H-M   'P 1'
#
loop_
_entity.id
_entity.type
_entity.pdbx_description
1 polymer ?
#
loop_
_entity_poly.entity_id
_entity_poly.type
_entity_poly.pdbx_seq_one_letter_code
_entity_poly.pdbx_strand_id
1 'polypeptide(L)'
;MCDGWSTKNKHPIINRMIYYSEASNKADGTRLMLEMPHIFWPPCAAHCVDLEDIEKAKKITSCIYNNDKIVNLMKSYTKDRELLRPGITRFATLFISIESLVRHSMELKRMCTTPERVSSIILDNKIWKKACEVCLVMEPLVKVLKLVDQDKKPTLAIVYEAMDRAKPGIKGVVKDWQTYWTVIDKRWYKMLLKHLHAAAYFLNPILQYSGTCNYTDELRQGLKAVIKRPDPDINAQS
;
A
#
# COMPACT_ATOMS: atom_id res chain seq x y z
N MET A 1 -21.84 -7.24 -30.46
CA MET A 1 -21.19 -6.39 -29.44
C MET A 1 -19.80 -6.96 -29.22
N CYS A 2 -18.76 -6.22 -29.58
CA CYS A 2 -17.38 -6.64 -29.33
C CYS A 2 -17.11 -6.55 -27.83
N ASP A 3 -16.39 -7.52 -27.26
CA ASP A 3 -16.02 -7.58 -25.85
C ASP A 3 -15.18 -6.38 -25.37
N GLY A 4 -14.68 -5.54 -26.28
CA GLY A 4 -13.83 -4.39 -25.98
C GLY A 4 -12.37 -4.77 -25.75
N TRP A 5 -12.02 -6.05 -25.88
CA TRP A 5 -10.70 -6.60 -25.57
C TRP A 5 -9.96 -7.19 -26.78
N SER A 6 -10.59 -7.19 -27.96
CA SER A 6 -10.03 -7.78 -29.18
C SER A 6 -10.15 -6.86 -30.40
N THR A 7 -9.17 -6.92 -31.31
CA THR A 7 -9.21 -6.18 -32.59
C THR A 7 -10.28 -6.74 -33.54
N LYS A 8 -10.53 -6.07 -34.68
CA LYS A 8 -11.43 -6.55 -35.74
C LYS A 8 -11.07 -7.95 -36.26
N ASN A 9 -9.82 -8.37 -36.09
CA ASN A 9 -9.30 -9.69 -36.47
C ASN A 9 -9.27 -10.69 -35.29
N LYS A 10 -9.94 -10.38 -34.17
CA LYS A 10 -9.99 -11.20 -32.94
C LYS A 10 -8.64 -11.45 -32.25
N HIS A 11 -7.64 -10.60 -32.49
CA HIS A 11 -6.41 -10.64 -31.70
C HIS A 11 -6.64 -9.95 -30.34
N PRO A 12 -6.30 -10.57 -29.20
CA PRO A 12 -6.40 -9.95 -27.89
C PRO A 12 -5.51 -8.70 -27.80
N ILE A 13 -6.04 -7.60 -27.27
CA ILE A 13 -5.29 -6.33 -27.11
C ILE A 13 -4.27 -6.45 -25.95
N ILE A 14 -4.50 -7.36 -24.99
CA ILE A 14 -3.58 -7.70 -23.91
C ILE A 14 -3.36 -9.22 -23.95
N ASN A 15 -2.24 -9.66 -24.52
CA ASN A 15 -2.03 -11.07 -24.87
C ASN A 15 -1.74 -12.00 -23.69
N ARG A 16 -1.28 -11.51 -22.52
CA ARG A 16 -1.15 -12.31 -21.28
C ARG A 16 -0.74 -11.42 -20.10
N MET A 17 -1.60 -11.34 -19.08
CA MET A 17 -1.24 -10.76 -17.78
C MET A 17 -1.06 -11.91 -16.79
N ILE A 18 0.16 -12.07 -16.27
CA ILE A 18 0.47 -13.12 -15.29
C ILE A 18 0.63 -12.45 -13.93
N TYR A 19 -0.26 -12.78 -13.00
CA TYR A 19 -0.16 -12.36 -11.61
C TYR A 19 0.69 -13.37 -10.83
N TYR A 20 1.80 -12.94 -10.23
CA TYR A 20 2.40 -13.66 -9.11
C TYR A 20 2.51 -12.74 -7.90
N SER A 21 2.15 -13.27 -6.74
CA SER A 21 1.90 -12.52 -5.51
C SER A 21 3.12 -12.31 -4.61
N GLU A 22 4.26 -12.95 -4.90
CA GLU A 22 5.42 -12.91 -4.00
C GLU A 22 6.46 -11.84 -4.40
N ALA A 23 6.75 -10.93 -3.46
CA ALA A 23 7.73 -9.86 -3.61
C ALA A 23 9.19 -10.35 -3.73
N SER A 24 9.47 -11.60 -3.31
CA SER A 24 10.76 -12.28 -3.50
C SER A 24 11.15 -12.38 -4.97
N ASN A 25 10.17 -12.46 -5.87
CA ASN A 25 10.40 -12.67 -7.30
C ASN A 25 10.50 -11.35 -8.09
N LYS A 26 10.72 -10.20 -7.43
CA LYS A 26 10.80 -8.89 -8.13
C LYS A 26 11.86 -8.88 -9.23
N ALA A 27 13.04 -9.45 -8.96
CA ALA A 27 14.12 -9.53 -9.93
C ALA A 27 13.72 -10.42 -11.12
N ASP A 28 13.13 -11.59 -10.83
CA ASP A 28 12.68 -12.52 -11.86
C ASP A 28 11.51 -11.98 -12.68
N GLY A 29 10.54 -11.30 -12.05
CA GLY A 29 9.45 -10.61 -12.73
C GLY A 29 9.94 -9.45 -13.60
N THR A 30 10.98 -8.73 -13.17
CA THR A 30 11.63 -7.71 -14.00
C THR A 30 12.33 -8.35 -15.19
N ARG A 31 13.07 -9.46 -14.98
CA ARG A 31 13.73 -10.21 -16.04
C ARG A 31 12.71 -10.79 -17.04
N LEU A 32 11.61 -11.34 -16.55
CA LEU A 32 10.49 -11.85 -17.35
C LEU A 32 9.92 -10.77 -18.26
N MET A 33 9.72 -9.56 -17.73
CA MET A 33 9.22 -8.42 -18.49
C MET A 33 10.22 -7.90 -19.55
N LEU A 34 11.51 -8.17 -19.39
CA LEU A 34 12.55 -7.85 -20.39
C LEU A 34 12.61 -8.92 -21.49
N GLU A 35 12.56 -10.20 -21.11
CA GLU A 35 12.61 -11.34 -22.03
C GLU A 35 11.31 -11.51 -22.82
N MET A 36 10.17 -11.16 -22.21
CA MET A 36 8.85 -11.19 -22.83
C MET A 36 8.15 -9.83 -22.66
N PRO A 37 8.38 -8.89 -23.60
CA PRO A 37 7.85 -7.53 -23.52
C PRO A 37 6.32 -7.44 -23.44
N HIS A 38 5.61 -8.47 -23.93
CA HIS A 38 4.15 -8.58 -23.94
C HIS A 38 3.55 -9.02 -22.59
N ILE A 39 4.37 -9.44 -21.63
CA ILE A 39 3.92 -9.81 -20.29
C ILE A 39 4.12 -8.64 -19.34
N PHE A 40 3.09 -8.40 -18.51
CA PHE A 40 3.19 -7.52 -17.36
C PHE A 40 3.24 -8.34 -16.08
N TRP A 41 4.24 -8.03 -15.24
CA TRP A 41 4.38 -8.58 -13.90
C TRP A 41 4.32 -7.44 -12.89
N PRO A 42 3.14 -7.09 -12.36
CA PRO A 42 3.04 -6.15 -11.26
C PRO A 42 3.35 -6.87 -9.93
N PRO A 43 4.18 -6.31 -9.03
CA PRO A 43 4.30 -6.80 -7.67
C PRO A 43 2.99 -6.55 -6.90
N CYS A 44 2.79 -7.31 -5.83
CA CYS A 44 1.60 -7.18 -4.99
C CYS A 44 1.42 -5.76 -4.41
N ALA A 45 0.22 -5.20 -4.57
CA ALA A 45 -0.15 -3.85 -4.14
C ALA A 45 0.06 -3.61 -2.63
N ALA A 46 -0.05 -4.64 -1.80
CA ALA A 46 0.20 -4.57 -0.36
C ALA A 46 1.63 -4.10 -0.03
N HIS A 47 2.62 -4.42 -0.86
CA HIS A 47 3.99 -4.00 -0.64
C HIS A 47 4.25 -2.53 -0.99
N CYS A 48 3.34 -1.89 -1.74
CA CYS A 48 3.49 -0.49 -2.15
C CYS A 48 3.22 0.48 -0.99
N VAL A 49 2.67 -0.02 0.12
CA VAL A 49 2.09 0.78 1.21
C VAL A 49 2.95 0.78 2.48
N ASP A 50 4.03 0.00 2.56
CA ASP A 50 4.77 -0.28 3.81
C ASP A 50 5.68 0.87 4.32
N LEU A 51 5.14 1.94 4.92
CA LEU A 51 5.85 3.17 5.37
C LEU A 51 7.08 2.91 6.26
N GLU A 52 8.27 3.43 5.90
CA GLU A 52 9.52 3.24 6.67
C GLU A 52 9.52 3.87 8.07
N ASP A 53 8.65 4.87 8.32
CA ASP A 53 8.50 5.57 9.62
C ASP A 53 8.09 4.64 10.80
N ILE A 54 7.81 3.36 10.51
CA ILE A 54 7.47 2.29 11.45
C ILE A 54 8.65 1.89 12.36
N GLU A 55 9.89 2.24 12.01
CA GLU A 55 11.07 1.89 12.81
C GLU A 55 11.02 2.47 14.23
N LYS A 56 10.38 3.62 14.44
CA LYS A 56 10.22 4.23 15.77
C LYS A 56 9.19 3.47 16.63
N ALA A 57 8.12 2.96 16.03
CA ALA A 57 7.16 2.12 16.74
C ALA A 57 7.79 0.79 17.20
N LYS A 58 8.68 0.23 16.37
CA LYS A 58 9.48 -0.95 16.74
C LYS A 58 10.32 -0.69 17.99
N LYS A 59 10.90 0.50 18.15
CA LYS A 59 11.67 0.86 19.35
C LYS A 59 10.81 0.83 20.62
N ILE A 60 9.59 1.37 20.58
CA ILE A 60 8.66 1.31 21.72
C ILE A 60 8.35 -0.15 22.07
N THR A 61 8.01 -0.96 21.07
CA THR A 61 7.67 -2.38 21.30
C THR A 61 8.87 -3.15 21.82
N SER A 62 10.08 -2.92 21.30
CA SER A 62 11.29 -3.56 21.82
C SER A 62 11.56 -3.17 23.27
N CYS A 63 11.34 -1.90 23.66
CA CYS A 63 11.48 -1.50 25.07
C CYS A 63 10.54 -2.26 26.02
N ILE A 64 9.34 -2.61 25.56
CA ILE A 64 8.32 -3.30 26.37
C ILE A 64 8.56 -4.81 26.39
N TYR A 65 8.77 -5.42 25.22
CA TYR A 65 8.79 -6.88 25.07
C TYR A 65 10.18 -7.52 25.28
N ASN A 66 11.24 -6.73 25.47
CA ASN A 66 12.57 -7.27 25.80
C ASN A 66 12.73 -7.72 27.26
N ASN A 67 11.75 -7.45 28.13
CA ASN A 67 11.83 -7.76 29.56
C ASN A 67 10.47 -8.19 30.10
N ASP A 68 10.35 -9.44 30.56
CA ASP A 68 9.10 -10.01 31.08
C ASP A 68 8.50 -9.22 32.25
N LYS A 69 9.34 -8.58 33.09
CA LYS A 69 8.85 -7.71 34.17
C LYS A 69 8.15 -6.49 33.61
N ILE A 70 8.67 -5.90 32.53
CA ILE A 70 8.06 -4.74 31.85
C ILE A 70 6.80 -5.19 31.10
N VAL A 71 6.78 -6.39 30.51
CA VAL A 71 5.56 -6.95 29.90
C VAL A 71 4.46 -7.13 30.93
N ASN A 72 4.76 -7.72 32.09
CA ASN A 72 3.78 -7.91 33.17
C ASN A 72 3.30 -6.58 33.74
N LEU A 73 4.22 -5.61 33.89
CA LEU A 73 3.87 -4.25 34.28
C LEU A 73 2.96 -3.59 33.22
N MET A 74 3.27 -3.73 31.93
CA MET A 74 2.42 -3.22 30.86
C MET A 74 1.01 -3.81 30.94
N LYS A 75 0.90 -5.13 31.14
CA LYS A 75 -0.38 -5.83 31.27
C LYS A 75 -1.22 -5.32 32.44
N SER A 76 -0.61 -5.01 33.59
CA SER A 76 -1.35 -4.46 34.74
C SER A 76 -1.95 -3.07 34.45
N TYR A 77 -1.31 -2.28 33.58
CA TYR A 77 -1.82 -0.96 33.14
C TYR A 77 -2.80 -1.04 31.96
N THR A 78 -2.67 -2.04 31.09
CA THR A 78 -3.51 -2.20 29.89
C THR A 78 -4.70 -3.14 30.07
N LYS A 79 -4.92 -3.67 31.30
CA LYS A 79 -5.95 -4.67 31.63
C LYS A 79 -5.73 -5.98 30.87
N ASP A 80 -4.52 -6.52 30.98
CA ASP A 80 -4.05 -7.77 30.35
C ASP A 80 -4.13 -7.78 28.82
N ARG A 81 -4.05 -6.60 28.18
CA ARG A 81 -4.08 -6.49 26.73
C ARG A 81 -2.69 -6.62 26.12
N GLU A 82 -2.62 -7.41 25.06
CA GLU A 82 -1.46 -7.48 24.17
C GLU A 82 -1.41 -6.28 23.22
N LEU A 83 -0.25 -5.60 23.18
CA LEU A 83 -0.03 -4.47 22.26
C LEU A 83 0.28 -4.96 20.86
N LEU A 84 1.02 -6.07 20.74
CA LEU A 84 1.36 -6.70 19.47
C LEU A 84 0.30 -7.74 19.14
N ARG A 85 -0.39 -7.57 18.02
CA ARG A 85 -1.36 -8.53 17.52
C ARG A 85 -0.99 -8.93 16.10
N PRO A 86 -0.72 -10.21 15.83
CA PRO A 86 -0.48 -10.69 14.48
C PRO A 86 -1.67 -10.38 13.57
N GLY A 87 -1.40 -9.73 12.44
CA GLY A 87 -2.32 -9.62 11.32
C GLY A 87 -1.99 -10.66 10.25
N ILE A 88 -2.91 -10.85 9.30
CA ILE A 88 -2.75 -11.80 8.18
C ILE A 88 -1.53 -11.46 7.33
N THR A 89 -1.22 -10.16 7.19
CA THR A 89 -0.05 -9.67 6.46
C THR A 89 0.87 -8.89 7.39
N ARG A 90 2.15 -8.80 7.04
CA ARG A 90 3.12 -7.95 7.75
C ARG A 90 2.63 -6.49 7.84
N PHE A 91 2.03 -5.96 6.76
CA PHE A 91 1.45 -4.62 6.77
C PHE A 91 0.33 -4.47 7.81
N ALA A 92 -0.62 -5.42 7.85
CA ALA A 92 -1.70 -5.41 8.82
C ALA A 92 -1.16 -5.50 10.26
N THR A 93 -0.18 -6.38 10.51
CA THR A 93 0.50 -6.48 11.81
C THR A 93 1.09 -5.14 12.24
N LEU A 94 1.78 -4.44 11.33
CA LEU A 94 2.39 -3.14 11.62
C LEU A 94 1.32 -2.08 11.95
N PHE A 95 0.27 -1.98 11.14
CA PHE A 95 -0.83 -1.05 11.39
C PHE A 95 -1.51 -1.31 12.75
N ILE A 96 -1.90 -2.56 13.00
CA ILE A 96 -2.57 -2.96 14.25
C ILE A 96 -1.67 -2.68 15.46
N SER A 97 -0.37 -2.91 15.32
CA SER A 97 0.60 -2.65 16.40
C SER A 97 0.70 -1.15 16.72
N ILE A 98 0.85 -0.29 15.71
CA ILE A 98 0.94 1.17 15.93
C ILE A 98 -0.38 1.70 16.49
N GLU A 99 -1.51 1.26 15.94
CA GLU A 99 -2.83 1.65 16.44
C GLU A 99 -3.02 1.26 17.92
N SER A 100 -2.59 0.06 18.30
CA SER A 100 -2.64 -0.43 19.69
C SER A 100 -1.75 0.41 20.61
N LEU A 101 -0.53 0.73 20.18
CA LEU A 101 0.38 1.60 20.93
C LEU A 101 -0.24 2.97 21.17
N VAL A 102 -0.76 3.63 20.12
CA VAL A 102 -1.39 4.95 20.22
C VAL A 102 -2.59 4.91 21.16
N ARG A 103 -3.43 3.89 21.03
CA ARG A 103 -4.62 3.66 21.87
C ARG A 103 -4.29 3.54 23.35
N HIS A 104 -3.15 2.92 23.69
CA HIS A 104 -2.72 2.69 25.07
C HIS A 104 -1.59 3.65 25.52
N SER A 105 -1.39 4.75 24.80
CA SER A 105 -0.27 5.67 25.04
C SER A 105 -0.29 6.34 26.41
N MET A 106 -1.48 6.59 26.97
CA MET A 106 -1.61 7.22 28.29
C MET A 106 -1.23 6.23 29.41
N GLU A 107 -1.69 5.00 29.30
CA GLU A 107 -1.37 3.90 30.21
C GLU A 107 0.14 3.61 30.19
N LEU A 108 0.74 3.56 29.00
CA LEU A 108 2.18 3.35 28.83
C LEU A 108 3.01 4.49 29.43
N LYS A 109 2.57 5.75 29.28
CA LYS A 109 3.24 6.89 29.94
C LYS A 109 3.15 6.81 31.46
N ARG A 110 1.97 6.44 32.01
CA ARG A 110 1.79 6.27 33.45
C ARG A 110 2.69 5.16 33.99
N MET A 111 2.79 4.05 33.26
CA MET A 111 3.72 2.97 33.59
C MET A 111 5.17 3.47 33.70
N CYS A 112 5.62 4.36 32.81
CA CYS A 112 6.97 4.92 32.86
C CYS A 112 7.26 5.88 34.02
N THR A 113 6.24 6.29 34.78
CA THR A 113 6.40 7.14 35.97
C THR A 113 6.64 6.34 37.26
N THR A 114 6.59 5.01 37.21
CA THR A 114 6.91 4.15 38.36
C THR A 114 8.43 4.03 38.56
N PRO A 115 8.89 3.59 39.76
CA PRO A 115 10.31 3.42 40.07
C PRO A 115 11.04 2.45 39.12
N GLU A 116 10.32 1.55 38.45
CA GLU A 116 10.89 0.63 37.45
C GLU A 116 11.41 1.31 36.17
N ARG A 117 11.29 2.66 36.08
CA ARG A 117 11.99 3.55 35.13
C ARG A 117 12.02 2.99 33.71
N VAL A 118 10.85 2.76 33.14
CA VAL A 118 10.72 2.34 31.76
C VAL A 118 11.14 3.49 30.82
N SER A 119 11.99 3.17 29.86
CA SER A 119 12.60 4.00 28.79
C SER A 119 12.04 5.42 28.58
N SER A 120 12.93 6.42 28.58
CA SER A 120 12.61 7.83 28.27
C SER A 120 11.95 8.04 26.90
N ILE A 121 12.12 7.09 25.98
CA ILE A 121 11.47 7.05 24.66
C ILE A 121 9.93 7.08 24.81
N ILE A 122 9.37 6.35 25.77
CA ILE A 122 7.91 6.30 25.97
C ILE A 122 7.37 7.60 26.56
N LEU A 123 8.19 8.38 27.26
CA LEU A 123 7.81 9.69 27.78
C LEU A 123 7.90 10.81 26.74
N ASP A 124 8.54 10.57 25.58
CA ASP A 124 8.66 11.56 24.52
C ASP A 124 7.33 11.76 23.77
N ASN A 125 6.67 12.88 24.04
CA ASN A 125 5.43 13.28 23.37
C ASN A 125 5.57 13.41 21.84
N LYS A 126 6.77 13.70 21.31
CA LYS A 126 7.01 13.79 19.86
C LYS A 126 6.80 12.44 19.18
N ILE A 127 7.16 11.34 19.85
CA ILE A 127 6.99 9.99 19.31
C ILE A 127 5.52 9.65 19.18
N TRP A 128 4.72 9.94 20.22
CA TRP A 128 3.27 9.68 20.19
C TRP A 128 2.53 10.52 19.16
N LYS A 129 2.92 11.79 19.01
CA LYS A 129 2.36 12.66 17.97
C LYS A 129 2.63 12.09 16.58
N LYS A 130 3.88 11.69 16.31
CA LYS A 130 4.25 11.09 15.02
C LYS A 130 3.56 9.74 14.79
N ALA A 131 3.43 8.89 15.81
CA ALA A 131 2.72 7.61 15.71
C ALA A 131 1.24 7.82 15.37
N CYS A 132 0.59 8.81 15.99
CA CYS A 132 -0.78 9.20 15.67
C CYS A 132 -0.92 9.69 14.21
N GLU A 133 -0.01 10.56 13.76
CA GLU A 133 0.03 11.02 12.36
C GLU A 133 0.20 9.83 11.38
N VAL A 134 1.08 8.88 11.68
CA VAL A 134 1.27 7.67 10.86
C VAL A 134 -0.01 6.83 10.82
N CYS A 135 -0.71 6.63 11.94
CA CYS A 135 -2.01 5.94 11.95
C CYS A 135 -3.03 6.62 11.03
N LEU A 136 -3.14 7.95 11.09
CA LEU A 136 -4.05 8.72 10.26
C LEU A 136 -3.72 8.59 8.76
N VAL A 137 -2.42 8.60 8.41
CA VAL A 137 -1.96 8.41 7.02
C VAL A 137 -2.21 6.98 6.53
N MET A 138 -2.02 5.98 7.40
CA MET A 138 -2.20 4.58 7.06
C MET A 138 -3.67 4.20 6.88
N GLU A 139 -4.62 4.86 7.55
CA GLU A 139 -6.03 4.47 7.50
C GLU A 139 -6.64 4.49 6.08
N PRO A 140 -6.50 5.56 5.26
CA PRO A 140 -6.91 5.53 3.86
C PRO A 140 -6.23 4.43 3.06
N LEU A 141 -4.96 4.15 3.34
CA LEU A 141 -4.20 3.13 2.62
C LEU A 141 -4.63 1.70 2.99
N VAL A 142 -4.98 1.46 4.26
CA VAL A 142 -5.59 0.19 4.72
C VAL A 142 -6.93 -0.02 4.00
N LYS A 143 -7.71 1.05 3.76
CA LYS A 143 -8.96 0.95 2.97
C LYS A 143 -8.69 0.55 1.52
N VAL A 144 -7.63 1.09 0.89
CA VAL A 144 -7.18 0.63 -0.43
C VAL A 144 -6.85 -0.86 -0.40
N LEU A 145 -6.08 -1.31 0.59
CA LEU A 145 -5.70 -2.72 0.71
C LEU A 145 -6.92 -3.65 0.90
N LYS A 146 -7.83 -3.28 1.81
CA LYS A 146 -9.07 -4.04 2.02
C LYS A 146 -9.94 -4.14 0.77
N LEU A 147 -9.86 -3.16 -0.13
CA LEU A 147 -10.62 -3.17 -1.38
C LEU A 147 -10.01 -4.12 -2.40
N VAL A 148 -8.67 -4.18 -2.48
CA VAL A 148 -7.95 -5.02 -3.45
C VAL A 148 -7.75 -6.46 -2.98
N ASP A 149 -7.90 -6.74 -1.69
CA ASP A 149 -7.84 -8.09 -1.11
C ASP A 149 -9.18 -8.86 -1.29
N GLN A 150 -10.22 -8.19 -1.78
CA GLN A 150 -11.48 -8.84 -2.11
C GLN A 150 -11.34 -9.55 -3.47
N ASP A 151 -10.95 -10.83 -3.45
CA ASP A 151 -10.71 -11.74 -4.60
C ASP A 151 -11.84 -11.85 -5.65
N LYS A 152 -12.93 -11.09 -5.51
CA LYS A 152 -14.16 -11.22 -6.30
C LYS A 152 -14.22 -10.33 -7.54
N LYS A 153 -13.29 -9.38 -7.73
CA LYS A 153 -13.36 -8.39 -8.83
C LYS A 153 -11.99 -8.08 -9.44
N PRO A 154 -11.91 -7.68 -10.72
CA PRO A 154 -10.66 -7.19 -11.31
C PRO A 154 -10.13 -5.98 -10.55
N THR A 155 -9.05 -6.16 -9.80
CA THR A 155 -8.56 -5.16 -8.85
C THR A 155 -7.70 -4.09 -9.52
N LEU A 156 -7.12 -4.36 -10.69
CA LEU A 156 -6.11 -3.53 -11.33
C LEU A 156 -6.53 -2.06 -11.53
N ALA A 157 -7.72 -1.83 -12.12
CA ALA A 157 -8.30 -0.50 -12.31
C ALA A 157 -8.75 0.12 -10.99
N ILE A 158 -9.24 -0.71 -10.08
CA ILE A 158 -9.74 -0.31 -8.76
C ILE A 158 -8.60 0.18 -7.86
N VAL A 159 -7.40 -0.41 -7.94
CA VAL A 159 -6.24 0.02 -7.15
C VAL A 159 -5.88 1.47 -7.49
N TYR A 160 -5.86 1.83 -8.78
CA TYR A 160 -5.55 3.19 -9.22
C TYR A 160 -6.58 4.18 -8.64
N GLU A 161 -7.86 3.88 -8.83
CA GLU A 161 -8.98 4.70 -8.35
C GLU A 161 -8.97 4.86 -6.82
N ALA A 162 -8.74 3.78 -6.09
CA ALA A 162 -8.70 3.80 -4.64
C ALA A 162 -7.48 4.56 -4.11
N MET A 163 -6.33 4.45 -4.77
CA MET A 163 -5.14 5.22 -4.40
C MET A 163 -5.32 6.72 -4.67
N ASP A 164 -5.93 7.08 -5.81
CA ASP A 164 -6.26 8.47 -6.13
C ASP A 164 -7.20 9.08 -5.08
N ARG A 165 -8.19 8.31 -4.61
CA ARG A 165 -9.08 8.73 -3.50
C ARG A 165 -8.41 8.76 -2.12
N ALA A 166 -7.42 7.91 -1.87
CA ALA A 166 -6.71 7.88 -0.60
C ALA A 166 -5.89 9.15 -0.35
N LYS A 167 -5.31 9.73 -1.41
CA LYS A 167 -4.46 10.92 -1.32
C LYS A 167 -5.17 12.16 -0.75
N PRO A 168 -6.35 12.60 -1.25
CA PRO A 168 -7.14 13.65 -0.61
C PRO A 168 -7.50 13.35 0.84
N GLY A 169 -7.80 12.10 1.17
CA GLY A 169 -8.04 11.66 2.55
C GLY A 169 -6.84 11.95 3.46
N ILE A 170 -5.63 11.63 3.01
CA ILE A 170 -4.38 11.95 3.72
C ILE A 170 -4.20 13.46 3.87
N LYS A 171 -4.41 14.23 2.80
CA LYS A 171 -4.32 15.70 2.82
C LYS A 171 -5.27 16.33 3.84
N GLY A 172 -6.43 15.72 4.06
CA GLY A 172 -7.41 16.20 5.03
C GLY A 172 -7.04 15.97 6.50
N VAL A 173 -6.12 15.04 6.80
CA VAL A 173 -5.83 14.61 8.18
C VAL A 173 -4.44 15.00 8.69
N VAL A 174 -3.49 15.33 7.80
CA VAL A 174 -2.13 15.74 8.19
C VAL A 174 -1.67 17.00 7.46
N LYS A 175 -0.92 17.87 8.17
CA LYS A 175 -0.39 19.13 7.61
C LYS A 175 0.72 18.89 6.59
N ASP A 176 1.64 17.99 6.88
CA ASP A 176 2.79 17.65 6.03
C ASP A 176 2.44 16.53 5.02
N TRP A 177 1.27 16.66 4.38
CA TRP A 177 0.76 15.64 3.48
C TRP A 177 1.64 15.44 2.25
N GLN A 178 2.35 16.47 1.80
CA GLN A 178 3.25 16.42 0.64
C GLN A 178 4.39 15.41 0.86
N THR A 179 4.95 15.37 2.08
CA THR A 179 6.00 14.41 2.43
C THR A 179 5.48 12.98 2.34
N TYR A 180 4.29 12.72 2.90
CA TYR A 180 3.65 11.40 2.80
C TYR A 180 3.28 11.04 1.37
N TRP A 181 2.71 11.97 0.60
CA TRP A 181 2.41 11.76 -0.82
C TRP A 181 3.67 11.44 -1.60
N THR A 182 4.79 12.11 -1.34
CA THR A 182 6.07 11.83 -2.02
C THR A 182 6.56 10.42 -1.73
N VAL A 183 6.46 9.95 -0.48
CA VAL A 183 6.82 8.58 -0.10
C VAL A 183 5.89 7.57 -0.78
N ILE A 184 4.58 7.83 -0.75
CA ILE A 184 3.57 6.99 -1.41
C ILE A 184 3.83 6.93 -2.90
N ASP A 185 4.01 8.07 -3.56
CA ASP A 185 4.28 8.18 -5.00
C ASP A 185 5.57 7.48 -5.39
N LYS A 186 6.67 7.73 -4.67
CA LYS A 186 7.95 7.04 -4.92
C LYS A 186 7.79 5.52 -4.90
N ARG A 187 6.95 4.99 -4.01
CA ARG A 187 6.72 3.55 -3.89
C ARG A 187 5.70 3.02 -4.88
N TRP A 188 4.60 3.74 -5.06
CA TRP A 188 3.60 3.52 -6.09
C TRP A 188 4.27 3.42 -7.46
N TYR A 189 5.15 4.37 -7.81
CA TYR A 189 5.86 4.40 -9.09
C TYR A 189 7.01 3.38 -9.21
N LYS A 190 7.68 3.03 -8.10
CA LYS A 190 8.76 2.03 -8.10
C LYS A 190 8.25 0.59 -8.13
N MET A 191 7.01 0.37 -7.72
CA MET A 191 6.45 -0.97 -7.56
C MET A 191 5.37 -1.25 -8.59
N LEU A 192 4.44 -0.34 -8.83
CA LEU A 192 3.36 -0.61 -9.78
C LEU A 192 3.75 -0.11 -11.16
N LEU A 193 3.45 -0.94 -12.16
CA LEU A 193 3.50 -0.56 -13.57
C LEU A 193 2.49 0.58 -13.77
N LYS A 194 2.92 1.82 -13.52
CA LYS A 194 2.08 3.04 -13.49
C LYS A 194 1.18 3.09 -14.72
N HIS A 195 1.79 2.86 -15.88
CA HIS A 195 1.11 2.88 -17.16
C HIS A 195 0.05 1.78 -17.29
N LEU A 196 0.30 0.58 -16.75
CA LEU A 196 -0.67 -0.52 -16.74
C LEU A 196 -1.89 -0.20 -15.86
N HIS A 197 -1.66 0.31 -14.64
CA HIS A 197 -2.76 0.67 -13.73
C HIS A 197 -3.56 1.86 -14.26
N ALA A 198 -2.88 2.86 -14.82
CA ALA A 198 -3.49 3.99 -15.49
C ALA A 198 -4.31 3.56 -16.72
N ALA A 199 -3.78 2.65 -17.55
CA ALA A 199 -4.50 2.11 -18.70
C ALA A 199 -5.71 1.27 -18.26
N ALA A 200 -5.56 0.43 -17.24
CA ALA A 200 -6.65 -0.37 -16.68
C ALA A 200 -7.77 0.52 -16.12
N TYR A 201 -7.42 1.58 -15.39
CA TYR A 201 -8.37 2.60 -14.95
C TYR A 201 -9.06 3.27 -16.12
N PHE A 202 -8.28 3.73 -17.11
CA PHE A 202 -8.80 4.40 -18.31
C PHE A 202 -9.81 3.52 -19.06
N LEU A 203 -9.54 2.22 -19.17
CA LEU A 203 -10.35 1.27 -19.96
C LEU A 203 -11.51 0.64 -19.17
N ASN A 204 -11.68 0.92 -17.87
CA ASN A 204 -12.70 0.26 -17.06
C ASN A 204 -14.10 0.86 -17.28
N PRO A 205 -15.04 0.16 -17.94
CA PRO A 205 -16.34 0.73 -18.29
C PRO A 205 -17.16 1.18 -17.07
N ILE A 206 -17.07 0.46 -15.95
CA ILE A 206 -17.79 0.83 -14.72
C ILE A 206 -17.37 2.21 -14.23
N LEU A 207 -16.07 2.51 -14.32
CA LEU A 207 -15.52 3.82 -13.92
C LEU A 207 -15.78 4.87 -15.01
N GLN A 208 -15.68 4.51 -16.29
CA GLN A 208 -15.99 5.43 -17.39
C GLN A 208 -17.43 5.95 -17.32
N TYR A 209 -18.39 5.07 -17.02
CA TYR A 209 -19.81 5.40 -16.94
C TYR A 209 -20.26 5.95 -15.58
N SER A 210 -19.41 5.95 -14.54
CA SER A 210 -19.76 6.50 -13.23
C SER A 210 -19.76 8.04 -13.19
N GLY A 211 -19.23 8.71 -14.22
CA GLY A 211 -19.12 10.17 -14.29
C GLY A 211 -18.05 10.76 -13.36
N THR A 212 -17.32 9.93 -12.63
CA THR A 212 -16.28 10.35 -11.68
C THR A 212 -14.86 10.31 -12.28
N CYS A 213 -14.71 9.81 -13.50
CA CYS A 213 -13.41 9.71 -14.17
C CYS A 213 -12.95 11.06 -14.73
N ASN A 214 -11.82 11.55 -14.21
CA ASN A 214 -11.09 12.65 -14.82
C ASN A 214 -9.95 12.09 -15.69
N TYR A 215 -10.10 12.14 -17.01
CA TYR A 215 -9.09 11.66 -17.96
C TYR A 215 -7.91 12.65 -18.06
N THR A 216 -7.00 12.55 -17.10
CA THR A 216 -5.77 13.34 -17.07
C THR A 216 -4.80 12.92 -18.17
N ASP A 217 -3.82 13.79 -18.47
CA ASP A 217 -2.76 13.46 -19.43
C ASP A 217 -1.90 12.29 -18.97
N GLU A 218 -1.74 12.10 -17.66
CA GLU A 218 -1.10 10.91 -17.10
C GLU A 218 -1.80 9.62 -17.54
N LEU A 219 -3.14 9.59 -17.48
CA LEU A 219 -3.91 8.41 -17.87
C LEU A 219 -3.77 8.12 -19.37
N ARG A 220 -3.83 9.18 -20.20
CA ARG A 220 -3.61 9.06 -21.64
C ARG A 220 -2.21 8.56 -21.97
N GLN A 221 -1.19 9.06 -21.27
CA GLN A 221 0.19 8.60 -21.42
C GLN A 221 0.35 7.15 -20.96
N GLY A 222 -0.32 6.76 -19.87
CA GLY A 222 -0.41 5.38 -19.39
C GLY A 222 -0.94 4.43 -20.44
N LEU A 223 -2.11 4.74 -21.00
CA LEU A 223 -2.71 3.96 -22.08
C LEU A 223 -1.78 3.88 -23.30
N LYS A 224 -1.24 5.02 -23.75
CA LYS A 224 -0.30 5.05 -24.88
C LYS A 224 0.93 4.19 -24.63
N ALA A 225 1.50 4.23 -23.42
CA ALA A 225 2.67 3.44 -23.08
C ALA A 225 2.40 1.93 -23.04
N VAL A 226 1.20 1.52 -22.60
CA VAL A 226 0.79 0.11 -22.64
C VAL A 226 0.57 -0.36 -24.08
N ILE A 227 -0.11 0.43 -24.91
CA ILE A 227 -0.34 0.10 -26.33
C ILE A 227 0.98 0.06 -27.11
N LYS A 228 1.87 1.02 -26.85
CA LYS A 228 3.17 1.16 -27.53
C LYS A 228 4.23 0.20 -27.03
N ARG A 229 3.95 -0.67 -26.06
CA ARG A 229 4.88 -1.71 -25.60
C ARG A 229 4.63 -2.96 -26.45
N PRO A 230 5.16 -3.04 -27.69
CA PRO A 230 4.65 -3.95 -28.70
C PRO A 230 5.31 -5.32 -28.56
N ASP A 231 4.56 -6.30 -29.05
CA ASP A 231 5.02 -7.62 -29.46
C ASP A 231 6.16 -7.50 -30.48
N PRO A 232 7.29 -8.24 -30.35
CA PRO A 232 8.32 -8.28 -31.39
C PRO A 232 7.81 -8.74 -32.77
N ASP A 233 6.62 -9.36 -32.86
CA ASP A 233 6.06 -9.92 -34.10
C ASP A 233 5.22 -8.96 -34.97
N ILE A 234 4.96 -7.71 -34.55
CA ILE A 234 4.16 -6.78 -35.38
C ILE A 234 4.88 -6.37 -36.69
N ASN A 235 6.20 -6.57 -36.77
CA ASN A 235 6.99 -6.34 -38.00
C ASN A 235 7.17 -7.61 -38.86
N ALA A 236 6.59 -8.75 -38.49
CA ALA A 236 6.71 -10.01 -39.24
C ALA A 236 5.52 -10.29 -40.18
N GLN A 237 4.55 -9.36 -40.30
CA GLN A 237 3.37 -9.49 -41.17
C GLN A 237 3.20 -8.29 -42.13
N SER A 238 4.32 -7.75 -42.64
CA SER A 238 4.32 -6.82 -43.78
C SER A 238 4.95 -7.46 -45.00
#